data_AF-A0AAW8RYL4-F1
#
_entry.id   AF-A0AAW8RYL4-F1
#
_cell.length_a   1.000
_cell.length_b   1.000
_cell.length_c   1.000
_cell.angle_alpha   90.00
_cell.angle_beta   90.00
_cell.angle_gamma   90.00
#
_symmetry.space_group_name_H-M   'P 1'
#
loop_
_entity.id
_entity.type
_entity.pdbx_description
1 polymer ?
#
loop_
_entity_poly.entity_id
_entity_poly.type
_entity_poly.pdbx_seq_one_letter_code
_entity_poly.pdbx_strand_id
1 'polypeptide(L)' 'MKDVQDLFKEYYDSYNLEKNSQYSDCSKEQLVIEAEYMNNRLHDILKYLESGGTDLNIVKGKVMDGIYESRI' A
#
# COMPACT_ATOMS: atom_id res chain seq x y z
N MET A 1 -8.53 -25.41 -6.90
CA MET A 1 -8.39 -23.95 -6.72
C MET A 1 -7.44 -23.76 -5.55
N LYS A 2 -6.37 -22.97 -5.68
CA LYS A 2 -5.46 -22.72 -4.54
C LYS A 2 -6.21 -21.93 -3.47
N ASP A 3 -5.93 -22.19 -2.20
CA ASP A 3 -6.47 -21.38 -1.12
C ASP A 3 -5.85 -19.97 -1.12
N VAL A 4 -6.55 -18.98 -0.58
CA VAL A 4 -6.04 -17.61 -0.49
C VAL A 4 -4.75 -17.55 0.31
N GLN A 5 -4.61 -18.36 1.37
CA GLN A 5 -3.38 -18.41 2.16
C GLN A 5 -2.20 -18.95 1.34
N ASP A 6 -2.44 -19.94 0.48
CA ASP A 6 -1.41 -20.50 -0.40
C ASP A 6 -0.92 -19.44 -1.41
N LEU A 7 -1.82 -18.60 -1.94
CA LEU A 7 -1.46 -17.52 -2.86
C LEU A 7 -0.58 -16.47 -2.19
N PHE A 8 -0.94 -16.04 -0.98
CA PHE A 8 -0.14 -15.07 -0.24
C PHE A 8 1.23 -15.64 0.14
N LYS A 9 1.28 -16.90 0.56
CA LYS A 9 2.53 -17.55 0.92
C LYS A 9 3.47 -17.71 -0.28
N GLU A 10 2.95 -18.17 -1.42
CA GLU A 10 3.72 -18.29 -2.65
C GLU A 10 4.29 -16.93 -3.10
N TYR A 11 3.49 -15.87 -3.03
CA TYR A 11 3.97 -14.52 -3.33
C TYR A 11 5.04 -14.05 -2.33
N TYR A 12 4.79 -14.24 -1.03
CA TYR A 12 5.75 -13.85 0.00
C TYR A 12 7.12 -14.54 -0.18
N ASP A 13 7.09 -15.86 -0.44
CA ASP A 13 8.28 -16.68 -0.60
C ASP A 13 9.00 -16.39 -1.93
N SER A 14 8.27 -16.29 -3.05
CA SER A 14 8.86 -16.08 -4.39
C SER A 14 9.57 -14.74 -4.55
N TYR A 15 9.09 -13.70 -3.87
CA TYR A 15 9.72 -12.37 -3.87
C TYR A 15 10.65 -12.17 -2.67
N ASN A 16 10.79 -13.18 -1.80
CA ASN A 16 11.62 -13.14 -0.59
C ASN A 16 11.34 -11.87 0.23
N LEU A 17 10.05 -11.60 0.49
CA LEU A 17 9.59 -10.34 1.09
C LEU A 17 10.13 -10.12 2.50
N GLU A 18 10.50 -11.19 3.21
CA GLU A 18 11.22 -11.09 4.48
C GLU A 18 12.51 -10.27 4.37
N LYS A 19 13.21 -10.29 3.21
CA LYS A 19 14.46 -9.53 3.02
C LYS A 19 14.31 -8.33 2.11
N ASN A 20 13.36 -8.40 1.17
CA ASN A 20 13.26 -7.43 0.08
C ASN A 20 12.16 -6.39 0.30
N SER A 21 11.25 -6.60 1.25
CA SER A 21 10.19 -5.64 1.56
C SER A 21 10.72 -4.51 2.43
N GLN A 22 10.34 -3.27 2.11
CA GLN A 22 10.52 -2.12 3.03
C GLN A 22 9.77 -2.30 4.36
N TYR A 23 8.78 -3.20 4.40
CA TYR A 23 7.97 -3.49 5.58
C TYR A 23 8.41 -4.76 6.31
N SER A 24 9.56 -5.35 5.94
CA SER A 24 10.06 -6.61 6.51
C SER A 24 10.30 -6.52 8.02
N ASP A 25 10.82 -5.39 8.48
CA ASP A 25 11.10 -5.13 9.90
C ASP A 25 9.92 -4.52 10.67
N CYS A 26 8.77 -4.30 10.01
CA CYS A 26 7.60 -3.73 10.67
C CYS A 26 6.93 -4.74 11.61
N SER A 27 6.54 -4.27 12.79
CA SER A 27 5.63 -5.01 13.68
C SER A 27 4.25 -5.17 13.03
N LYS A 28 3.46 -6.12 13.53
CA LYS A 28 2.06 -6.28 13.09
C LYS A 28 1.24 -4.99 13.26
N GLU A 29 1.45 -4.26 14.36
CA GLU A 29 0.75 -2.99 14.61
C GLU A 29 1.12 -1.93 13.58
N GLN A 30 2.42 -1.82 13.25
CA GLN A 30 2.88 -0.93 12.18
C GLN A 30 2.27 -1.33 10.84
N LEU A 31 2.29 -2.61 10.47
CA LEU A 31 1.69 -3.10 9.22
C LEU A 31 0.19 -2.77 9.10
N VAL A 32 -0.57 -2.89 10.19
CA VAL A 32 -2.00 -2.54 10.20
C VAL A 32 -2.18 -1.04 9.99
N ILE A 33 -1.41 -0.21 10.67
CA ILE A 33 -1.44 1.25 10.50
C ILE A 33 -1.10 1.63 9.05
N GLU A 34 -0.06 1.01 8.48
CA GLU A 34 0.37 1.23 7.10
C GLU A 34 -0.71 0.85 6.09
N ALA A 35 -1.38 -0.31 6.29
CA ALA A 35 -2.49 -0.73 5.45
C ALA A 35 -3.66 0.26 5.50
N GLU A 36 -4.02 0.77 6.68
CA GLU A 36 -5.07 1.78 6.84
C GLU A 36 -4.72 3.10 6.15
N TYR A 37 -3.49 3.59 6.30
CA TYR A 37 -3.05 4.81 5.61
C TYR A 37 -3.08 4.65 4.09
N MET A 38 -2.54 3.55 3.55
CA MET A 38 -2.57 3.26 2.12
C MET A 38 -4.02 3.17 1.61
N ASN A 39 -4.88 2.44 2.31
CA ASN A 39 -6.29 2.30 1.96
C ASN A 39 -7.01 3.66 1.94
N ASN A 40 -6.78 4.51 2.94
CA ASN A 40 -7.36 5.85 3.00
C ASN A 40 -6.90 6.73 1.83
N ARG A 41 -5.61 6.71 1.47
CA ARG A 41 -5.11 7.49 0.34
C ARG A 41 -5.66 6.99 -1.00
N LEU A 42 -5.85 5.69 -1.16
CA LEU A 42 -6.50 5.12 -2.35
C LEU A 42 -7.95 5.63 -2.48
N HIS A 43 -8.72 5.65 -1.39
CA HIS A 43 -10.07 6.22 -1.38
C HIS A 43 -10.08 7.71 -1.72
N ASP A 44 -9.12 8.48 -1.22
CA ASP A 44 -8.97 9.90 -1.56
C ASP A 44 -8.66 10.13 -3.04
N ILE A 45 -7.86 9.24 -3.66
CA ILE A 45 -7.57 9.28 -5.10
C ILE A 45 -8.83 8.94 -5.89
N LEU A 46 -9.52 7.86 -5.54
CA LEU A 46 -10.76 7.45 -6.21
C LEU A 46 -11.80 8.58 -6.16
N LYS A 47 -12.03 9.15 -4.98
CA LYS A 47 -12.94 10.28 -4.81
C LYS A 47 -12.55 11.50 -5.65
N TYR A 48 -11.26 11.80 -5.75
CA TYR A 48 -10.77 12.89 -6.61
C TYR A 48 -11.09 12.62 -8.09
N LEU A 49 -10.81 11.41 -8.57
CA LEU A 49 -11.09 11.00 -9.95
C LEU A 49 -12.60 11.01 -10.25
N GLU A 50 -13.41 10.46 -9.36
CA GLU A 50 -14.88 10.43 -9.49
C GLU A 50 -15.50 11.83 -9.50
N SER A 51 -14.85 12.81 -8.85
CA SER A 51 -15.25 14.22 -8.90
C SER A 51 -14.81 14.95 -10.18
N GLY A 52 -14.25 14.24 -11.16
CA GLY A 52 -13.75 14.79 -12.42
C GLY A 52 -12.33 15.34 -12.35
N GLY A 53 -11.60 15.01 -11.28
CA GLY A 53 -10.20 15.38 -11.10
C GLY A 53 -9.29 14.75 -12.15
N THR A 54 -8.39 15.55 -12.74
CA THR A 54 -7.48 15.11 -13.81
C THR A 54 -6.03 15.54 -13.58
N ASP A 55 -5.74 16.32 -12.55
CA ASP A 55 -4.38 16.79 -12.26
C ASP A 55 -3.54 15.65 -11.66
N LEU A 56 -2.57 15.19 -12.46
CA LEU A 56 -1.64 14.13 -12.06
C LEU A 56 -0.76 14.52 -10.87
N ASN A 57 -0.51 15.81 -10.62
CA ASN A 57 0.26 16.24 -9.46
C ASN A 57 -0.52 16.02 -8.15
N ILE A 58 -1.83 16.22 -8.17
CA ILE A 58 -2.70 15.92 -7.03
C ILE A 58 -2.73 14.42 -6.75
N VAL A 59 -2.86 13.60 -7.80
CA VAL A 59 -2.82 12.12 -7.66
C VAL A 59 -1.48 11.68 -7.10
N LYS A 60 -0.36 12.17 -7.65
CA LYS A 60 0.99 11.86 -7.16
C LYS A 60 1.17 12.26 -5.71
N GLY A 61 0.73 13.45 -5.32
CA GLY A 61 0.78 13.89 -3.91
C GLY A 61 0.08 12.92 -2.99
N LYS A 62 -1.16 12.53 -3.31
CA LYS A 62 -1.92 11.55 -2.53
C LYS A 62 -1.28 10.17 -2.47
N VAL A 63 -0.67 9.72 -3.58
CA VAL A 63 0.07 8.45 -3.61
C VAL A 63 1.28 8.53 -2.68
N MET A 64 2.06 9.61 -2.77
CA MET A 64 3.23 9.80 -1.93
C MET A 64 2.81 9.77 -0.46
N ASP A 65 1.78 10.53 -0.06
CA ASP A 65 1.25 10.54 1.32
C ASP A 65 0.88 9.13 1.86
N GLY A 66 0.61 8.16 0.97
CA GLY A 66 0.25 6.79 1.32
C GLY A 66 1.44 5.88 1.58
N ILE A 67 2.63 6.23 1.09
CA ILE A 67 3.85 5.44 1.25
C ILE A 67 4.51 5.80 2.59
N TYR A 68 5.02 4.82 3.34
CA TYR A 68 5.59 5.05 4.68
C TYR A 68 6.77 6.03 4.65
N GLU A 69 7.71 5.81 3.74
CA GLU A 69 8.95 6.57 3.67
C GLU A 69 8.77 8.05 3.30
N SER A 70 7.64 8.43 2.71
CA SER A 70 7.37 9.84 2.38
C SER A 70 6.93 10.67 3.57
N ARG A 71 6.57 10.01 4.68
CA ARG A 71 5.99 10.61 5.89
C ARG A 71 7.03 10.91 6.98
N ILE A 72 8.28 10.49 6.80
CA ILE A 72 9.42 10.66 7.72
C ILE A 72 10.36 11.71 7.14
#